data_AF-A0A563E9S0-F1
#
_entry.id   AF-A0A563E9S0-F1
#
_cell.length_a   1.000
_cell.length_b   1.000
_cell.length_c   1.000
_cell.angle_alpha   90.00
_cell.angle_beta   90.00
_cell.angle_gamma   90.00
#
_symmetry.space_group_name_H-M   'P 1'
#
loop_
_entity.id
_entity.type
_entity.pdbx_description
1 polymer ?
#
loop_
_entity_poly.entity_id
_entity_poly.type
_entity_poly.pdbx_seq_one_letter_code
_entity_poly.pdbx_strand_id
1 'polypeptide(L)'
;MPTGDWSRGICRGTVNVGNPPERGMMTHSSGTGSSRGRPRSRHAPRTRRSRASVMRERPGSSAIGSNPDDGSVDIYLAALRHSVISPDDLESVGFSAAEVSAALEQFTKRGLVNPVSDEHWQVIPPEVALTSLAARLEERARSLRSSAPGLARIYTESQATAAMPLSGVTALTSVVAVDSAVQQMIAGATASVHMMHSNSPYLRMLLTTTPERHGRQLLSSLGRPLRVEVTFDTALLTDDRLGSILDRRAAAGDEQRFTRSLPFSAYANDNGMAVLDLEDNTGRSIGLALTPGAGSAAILRAIRWAWQLGVTWHAGDPPTGENDSFDKRDREILRLIAAGSSDSTVARQLGVSQRTVERRVRIILDRLNAVNRFQAGVLAARNGLL
;
A
#
# COMPACT_ATOMS: atom_id res chain seq x y z
N MET A 1 45.02 -12.51 38.20
CA MET A 1 43.91 -11.95 39.00
C MET A 1 42.60 -12.44 38.38
N PRO A 2 41.69 -13.07 39.14
CA PRO A 2 40.46 -13.66 38.60
C PRO A 2 39.16 -12.91 39.01
N THR A 3 38.08 -13.19 38.26
CA THR A 3 36.66 -13.29 38.68
C THR A 3 35.96 -12.18 39.48
N GLY A 4 34.76 -11.80 38.98
CA GLY A 4 33.60 -11.40 39.79
C GLY A 4 32.64 -10.43 39.08
N ASP A 5 31.33 -10.43 39.32
CA ASP A 5 30.43 -11.51 39.77
C ASP A 5 28.97 -11.18 39.37
N TRP A 6 28.05 -12.16 39.38
CA TRP A 6 26.62 -12.01 39.07
C TRP A 6 25.74 -12.23 40.32
N SER A 7 25.11 -11.19 40.89
CA SER A 7 23.83 -11.40 41.62
C SER A 7 22.97 -10.16 41.96
N ARG A 8 21.70 -10.24 41.54
CA ARG A 8 20.45 -9.90 42.26
C ARG A 8 20.13 -8.43 42.61
N GLY A 9 18.93 -7.99 42.22
CA GLY A 9 18.35 -6.68 42.56
C GLY A 9 16.86 -6.57 42.21
N ILE A 10 16.03 -7.42 42.82
CA ILE A 10 14.58 -7.58 42.57
C ILE A 10 13.81 -6.27 42.77
N CYS A 11 12.86 -5.96 41.86
CA CYS A 11 11.67 -5.18 42.21
C CYS A 11 10.44 -5.66 41.42
N ARG A 12 9.24 -5.60 42.03
CA ARG A 12 7.97 -6.09 41.43
C ARG A 12 7.13 -4.93 40.91
N GLY A 13 6.42 -5.15 39.80
CA GLY A 13 5.34 -4.27 39.31
C GLY A 13 4.38 -5.07 38.43
N THR A 14 3.08 -4.92 38.65
CA THR A 14 2.02 -5.77 38.07
C THR A 14 0.78 -4.96 37.72
N VAL A 15 -0.02 -5.44 36.75
CA VAL A 15 -1.32 -4.88 36.33
C VAL A 15 -1.14 -3.56 35.52
N ASN A 16 -1.88 -3.24 34.44
CA ASN A 16 -3.15 -3.77 33.93
C ASN A 16 -3.17 -3.94 32.39
N VAL A 17 -4.09 -4.74 31.86
CA VAL A 17 -4.44 -4.79 30.42
C VAL A 17 -5.95 -4.52 30.27
N GLY A 18 -6.32 -3.52 29.47
CA GLY A 18 -7.71 -3.06 29.30
C GLY A 18 -8.34 -3.50 27.97
N ASN A 19 -9.60 -3.96 28.04
CA ASN A 19 -10.46 -4.38 26.92
C ASN A 19 -10.60 -3.37 25.77
N PRO A 20 -10.99 -3.88 24.59
CA PRO A 20 -12.19 -3.44 23.88
C PRO A 20 -13.34 -4.46 24.02
N PRO A 21 -14.63 -4.05 23.91
CA PRO A 21 -15.78 -4.89 24.26
C PRO A 21 -16.43 -5.62 23.06
N GLU A 22 -17.00 -6.80 23.34
CA GLU A 22 -18.00 -7.43 22.47
C GLU A 22 -19.40 -6.80 22.67
N ARG A 23 -20.26 -6.92 21.65
CA ARG A 23 -21.72 -6.79 21.75
C ARG A 23 -22.35 -7.95 20.97
N GLY A 24 -23.41 -8.56 21.49
CA GLY A 24 -24.00 -9.75 20.89
C GLY A 24 -25.53 -9.79 20.86
N MET A 25 -26.03 -11.00 20.57
CA MET A 25 -27.41 -11.50 20.70
C MET A 25 -28.50 -11.01 19.72
N MET A 26 -28.90 -11.94 18.84
CA MET A 26 -30.25 -12.53 18.69
C MET A 26 -31.48 -11.60 18.49
N THR A 27 -32.43 -11.93 17.61
CA THR A 27 -33.50 -12.92 17.94
C THR A 27 -34.36 -13.40 16.74
N HIS A 28 -35.16 -14.43 17.02
CA HIS A 28 -36.06 -15.25 16.17
C HIS A 28 -37.06 -14.54 15.24
N SER A 29 -37.54 -15.26 14.20
CA SER A 29 -38.90 -15.86 14.18
C SER A 29 -39.17 -16.66 12.88
N SER A 30 -40.38 -17.24 12.72
CA SER A 30 -40.64 -18.36 11.80
C SER A 30 -42.07 -18.44 11.24
N GLY A 31 -42.25 -19.17 10.13
CA GLY A 31 -43.53 -19.62 9.56
C GLY A 31 -43.44 -19.83 8.03
N THR A 32 -44.00 -20.80 7.29
CA THR A 32 -44.83 -22.04 7.42
C THR A 32 -46.04 -22.01 6.46
N GLY A 33 -46.07 -22.94 5.50
CA GLY A 33 -47.26 -23.32 4.71
C GLY A 33 -47.34 -22.87 3.24
N SER A 34 -48.22 -23.42 2.38
CA SER A 34 -48.85 -24.76 2.43
C SER A 34 -49.54 -25.19 1.11
N SER A 35 -49.21 -26.39 0.61
CA SER A 35 -50.12 -27.35 -0.06
C SER A 35 -50.54 -27.24 -1.55
N ARG A 36 -50.74 -28.46 -2.12
CA ARG A 36 -51.73 -28.91 -3.15
C ARG A 36 -51.57 -28.55 -4.64
N GLY A 37 -51.54 -29.61 -5.47
CA GLY A 37 -51.80 -29.57 -6.92
C GLY A 37 -51.50 -30.92 -7.61
N ARG A 38 -52.52 -31.72 -7.96
CA ARG A 38 -52.36 -33.02 -8.66
C ARG A 38 -53.63 -33.41 -9.44
N PRO A 39 -53.53 -33.88 -10.70
CA PRO A 39 -54.44 -34.91 -11.22
C PRO A 39 -53.76 -36.03 -12.04
N ARG A 40 -54.56 -36.95 -12.58
CA ARG A 40 -54.24 -38.11 -13.46
C ARG A 40 -54.79 -37.85 -14.88
N SER A 41 -54.33 -38.40 -16.01
CA SER A 41 -53.17 -39.26 -16.39
C SER A 41 -52.80 -38.96 -17.87
N ARG A 42 -52.43 -39.81 -18.86
CA ARG A 42 -52.31 -41.28 -19.09
C ARG A 42 -51.38 -41.54 -20.31
N HIS A 43 -51.07 -42.83 -20.57
CA HIS A 43 -50.59 -43.46 -21.82
C HIS A 43 -49.61 -42.74 -22.80
N ALA A 44 -48.35 -43.22 -22.82
CA ALA A 44 -47.54 -43.77 -23.95
C ALA A 44 -47.41 -43.04 -25.34
N PRO A 45 -46.36 -43.31 -26.17
CA PRO A 45 -45.23 -44.24 -25.99
C PRO A 45 -43.82 -43.56 -26.05
N ARG A 46 -42.76 -44.38 -26.08
CA ARG A 46 -41.34 -43.97 -26.09
C ARG A 46 -40.93 -43.18 -27.33
N THR A 47 -40.18 -42.09 -27.14
CA THR A 47 -39.15 -41.64 -28.10
C THR A 47 -37.84 -41.28 -27.36
N ARG A 48 -36.72 -41.28 -28.08
CA ARG A 48 -35.36 -41.38 -27.54
C ARG A 48 -34.71 -40.00 -27.41
N ARG A 49 -34.65 -39.42 -26.20
CA ARG A 49 -33.87 -38.19 -25.93
C ARG A 49 -32.96 -38.30 -24.70
N SER A 50 -31.76 -37.75 -24.91
CA SER A 50 -30.63 -37.58 -23.99
C SER A 50 -31.01 -37.37 -22.51
N ARG A 51 -30.40 -38.16 -21.62
CA ARG A 51 -30.36 -37.89 -20.19
C ARG A 51 -29.14 -37.01 -19.91
N ALA A 52 -29.34 -35.69 -19.90
CA ALA A 52 -28.42 -34.79 -19.20
C ALA A 52 -28.59 -35.06 -17.70
N SER A 53 -27.66 -35.80 -17.11
CA SER A 53 -27.70 -36.15 -15.69
C SER A 53 -27.33 -34.92 -14.85
N VAL A 54 -28.27 -34.44 -14.03
CA VAL A 54 -27.98 -33.41 -13.02
C VAL A 54 -26.99 -33.99 -12.01
N MET A 55 -25.77 -33.48 -12.03
CA MET A 55 -24.67 -33.91 -11.18
C MET A 55 -24.95 -33.48 -9.74
N ARG A 56 -25.47 -34.41 -8.94
CA ARG A 56 -25.62 -34.23 -7.49
C ARG A 56 -24.24 -34.38 -6.87
N GLU A 57 -23.69 -33.31 -6.30
CA GLU A 57 -22.40 -33.37 -5.60
C GLU A 57 -22.44 -34.45 -4.52
N ARG A 58 -21.48 -35.37 -4.56
CA ARG A 58 -21.34 -36.44 -3.57
C ARG A 58 -20.66 -35.87 -2.32
N PRO A 59 -21.24 -36.03 -1.11
CA PRO A 59 -20.61 -35.54 0.11
C PRO A 59 -19.22 -36.17 0.29
N GLY A 60 -18.21 -35.34 0.56
CA GLY A 60 -16.81 -35.77 0.70
C GLY A 60 -15.95 -35.72 -0.57
N SER A 61 -16.53 -35.56 -1.78
CA SER A 61 -15.77 -35.61 -3.04
C SER A 61 -14.61 -34.59 -3.13
N SER A 62 -14.79 -33.39 -2.58
CA SER A 62 -13.71 -32.38 -2.51
C SER A 62 -12.70 -32.60 -1.37
N ALA A 63 -13.04 -33.38 -0.35
CA ALA A 63 -12.20 -33.55 0.85
C ALA A 63 -11.11 -34.62 0.68
N ILE A 64 -11.35 -35.62 -0.18
CA ILE A 64 -10.38 -36.67 -0.51
C ILE A 64 -9.36 -36.18 -1.56
N GLY A 65 -9.71 -35.14 -2.33
CA GLY A 65 -8.78 -34.41 -3.18
C GLY A 65 -8.46 -35.14 -4.49
N SER A 66 -9.49 -35.33 -5.32
CA SER A 66 -9.41 -35.89 -6.66
C SER A 66 -10.30 -35.13 -7.65
N ASN A 67 -10.01 -35.26 -8.95
CA ASN A 67 -10.87 -34.83 -10.05
C ASN A 67 -12.21 -35.61 -9.98
N PRO A 68 -13.40 -35.03 -10.28
CA PRO A 68 -14.70 -35.68 -10.02
C PRO A 68 -15.01 -36.95 -10.82
N ASP A 69 -14.13 -37.37 -11.74
CA ASP A 69 -14.19 -38.65 -12.47
C ASP A 69 -13.44 -39.81 -11.77
N ASP A 70 -12.79 -39.56 -10.62
CA ASP A 70 -11.94 -40.53 -9.91
C ASP A 70 -12.76 -41.48 -9.01
N GLY A 71 -12.72 -42.79 -9.33
CA GLY A 71 -13.43 -43.86 -8.62
C GLY A 71 -13.05 -44.02 -7.14
N SER A 72 -11.92 -43.45 -6.70
CA SER A 72 -11.43 -43.50 -5.32
C SER A 72 -12.47 -43.09 -4.27
N VAL A 73 -13.39 -42.19 -4.58
CA VAL A 73 -14.45 -41.77 -3.64
C VAL A 73 -15.46 -42.90 -3.37
N ASP A 74 -15.86 -43.65 -4.40
CA ASP A 74 -16.81 -44.76 -4.23
C ASP A 74 -16.15 -45.96 -3.54
N ILE A 75 -14.86 -46.20 -3.78
CA ILE A 75 -14.07 -47.21 -3.05
C ILE A 75 -14.01 -46.88 -1.56
N TYR A 76 -13.78 -45.61 -1.19
CA TYR A 76 -13.79 -45.19 0.23
C TYR A 76 -15.18 -45.32 0.87
N LEU A 77 -16.25 -45.05 0.13
CA LEU A 77 -17.64 -45.23 0.59
C LEU A 77 -18.07 -46.71 0.69
N ALA A 78 -17.39 -47.62 -0.01
CA ALA A 78 -17.52 -49.06 0.20
C ALA A 78 -16.74 -49.50 1.45
N ALA A 79 -15.47 -49.09 1.56
CA ALA A 79 -14.61 -49.37 2.72
C ALA A 79 -15.27 -48.98 4.06
N LEU A 80 -15.88 -47.80 4.14
CA LEU A 80 -16.55 -47.29 5.35
C LEU A 80 -17.74 -48.13 5.86
N ARG A 81 -18.15 -49.19 5.16
CA ARG A 81 -19.16 -50.14 5.65
C ARG A 81 -18.59 -51.19 6.59
N HIS A 82 -17.26 -51.30 6.67
CA HIS A 82 -16.53 -52.30 7.45
C HIS A 82 -15.48 -51.60 8.33
N SER A 83 -15.17 -52.16 9.50
CA SER A 83 -14.13 -51.64 10.40
C SER A 83 -12.72 -52.11 10.02
N VAL A 84 -12.63 -53.28 9.39
CA VAL A 84 -11.44 -53.86 8.76
C VAL A 84 -11.85 -54.34 7.37
N ILE A 85 -10.96 -54.16 6.38
CA ILE A 85 -11.17 -54.52 4.97
C ILE A 85 -9.97 -55.30 4.42
N SER A 86 -10.25 -56.24 3.53
CA SER A 86 -9.30 -56.85 2.59
C SER A 86 -9.47 -56.27 1.17
N PRO A 87 -8.58 -56.57 0.20
CA PRO A 87 -8.80 -56.22 -1.20
C PRO A 87 -10.02 -56.95 -1.77
N ASP A 88 -10.15 -58.25 -1.48
CA ASP A 88 -11.26 -59.12 -1.88
C ASP A 88 -12.63 -58.56 -1.49
N ASP A 89 -12.78 -57.96 -0.30
CA ASP A 89 -14.01 -57.30 0.14
C ASP A 89 -14.44 -56.21 -0.86
N LEU A 90 -13.49 -55.39 -1.35
CA LEU A 90 -13.75 -54.30 -2.27
C LEU A 90 -13.91 -54.80 -3.72
N GLU A 91 -13.13 -55.79 -4.14
CA GLU A 91 -13.26 -56.41 -5.47
C GLU A 91 -14.62 -57.13 -5.61
N SER A 92 -15.13 -57.75 -4.54
CA SER A 92 -16.46 -58.38 -4.52
C SER A 92 -17.62 -57.39 -4.78
N VAL A 93 -17.40 -56.10 -4.52
CA VAL A 93 -18.37 -55.01 -4.77
C VAL A 93 -18.31 -54.51 -6.22
N GLY A 94 -17.31 -54.94 -7.01
CA GLY A 94 -17.20 -54.68 -8.45
C GLY A 94 -16.14 -53.65 -8.85
N PHE A 95 -15.21 -53.30 -7.95
CA PHE A 95 -14.00 -52.55 -8.30
C PHE A 95 -12.91 -53.51 -8.81
N SER A 96 -11.97 -53.04 -9.64
CA SER A 96 -10.84 -53.89 -10.08
C SER A 96 -9.68 -53.86 -9.10
N ALA A 97 -8.92 -54.97 -9.01
CA ALA A 97 -7.71 -55.09 -8.19
C ALA A 97 -6.72 -53.92 -8.34
N ALA A 98 -6.57 -53.40 -9.56
CA ALA A 98 -5.68 -52.26 -9.84
C ALA A 98 -6.19 -50.96 -9.21
N GLU A 99 -7.49 -50.71 -9.25
CA GLU A 99 -8.12 -49.55 -8.60
C GLU A 99 -8.09 -49.67 -7.08
N VAL A 100 -8.41 -50.87 -6.55
CA VAL A 100 -8.38 -51.17 -5.11
C VAL A 100 -6.97 -51.01 -4.53
N SER A 101 -5.96 -51.58 -5.17
CA SER A 101 -4.56 -51.45 -4.75
C SER A 101 -4.08 -49.99 -4.74
N ALA A 102 -4.35 -49.23 -5.83
CA ALA A 102 -4.00 -47.82 -5.91
C ALA A 102 -4.76 -46.95 -4.89
N ALA A 103 -6.03 -47.26 -4.63
CA ALA A 103 -6.84 -46.57 -3.63
C ALA A 103 -6.34 -46.84 -2.20
N LEU A 104 -6.06 -48.09 -1.84
CA LEU A 104 -5.51 -48.46 -0.52
C LEU A 104 -4.15 -47.82 -0.26
N GLU A 105 -3.28 -47.73 -1.26
CA GLU A 105 -1.99 -47.03 -1.15
C GLU A 105 -2.19 -45.52 -0.89
N GLN A 106 -3.11 -44.87 -1.63
CA GLN A 106 -3.46 -43.46 -1.42
C GLN A 106 -4.15 -43.21 -0.07
N PHE A 107 -5.05 -44.09 0.37
CA PHE A 107 -5.74 -43.98 1.65
C PHE A 107 -4.78 -44.15 2.82
N THR A 108 -3.82 -45.08 2.71
CA THR A 108 -2.74 -45.27 3.69
C THR A 108 -1.85 -44.01 3.76
N LYS A 109 -1.39 -43.50 2.60
CA LYS A 109 -0.62 -42.23 2.53
C LYS A 109 -1.37 -41.02 3.09
N ARG A 110 -2.71 -40.99 2.97
CA ARG A 110 -3.58 -39.93 3.51
C ARG A 110 -3.97 -40.15 4.98
N GLY A 111 -3.77 -41.34 5.55
CA GLY A 111 -4.19 -41.71 6.92
C GLY A 111 -5.70 -41.93 7.06
N LEU A 112 -6.35 -42.40 5.99
CA LEU A 112 -7.78 -42.77 5.97
C LEU A 112 -8.01 -44.24 6.33
N VAL A 113 -6.99 -45.08 6.12
CA VAL A 113 -6.89 -46.47 6.57
C VAL A 113 -5.48 -46.71 7.13
N ASN A 114 -5.33 -47.66 8.04
CA ASN A 114 -4.02 -48.14 8.52
C ASN A 114 -3.86 -49.64 8.21
N PRO A 115 -2.71 -50.13 7.73
CA PRO A 115 -2.47 -51.56 7.60
C PRO A 115 -2.42 -52.23 8.98
N VAL A 116 -2.98 -53.44 9.07
CA VAL A 116 -3.01 -54.32 10.25
C VAL A 116 -2.23 -55.60 9.97
N SER A 117 -2.32 -56.11 8.73
CA SER A 117 -1.45 -57.12 8.13
C SER A 117 -1.26 -56.80 6.65
N ASP A 118 -0.47 -57.61 5.93
CA ASP A 118 -0.21 -57.42 4.50
C ASP A 118 -1.48 -57.55 3.61
N GLU A 119 -2.55 -58.12 4.15
CA GLU A 119 -3.83 -58.35 3.46
C GLU A 119 -5.01 -57.58 4.10
N HIS A 120 -4.83 -56.89 5.23
CA HIS A 120 -5.93 -56.31 6.01
C HIS A 120 -5.63 -54.87 6.46
N TRP A 121 -6.58 -53.97 6.24
CA TRP A 121 -6.52 -52.55 6.66
C TRP A 121 -7.66 -52.21 7.61
N GLN A 122 -7.35 -51.50 8.71
CA GLN A 122 -8.34 -50.89 9.58
C GLN A 122 -8.80 -49.56 8.97
N VAL A 123 -10.11 -49.36 8.84
CA VAL A 123 -10.69 -48.11 8.35
C VAL A 123 -10.78 -47.11 9.51
N ILE A 124 -10.19 -45.93 9.34
CA ILE A 124 -10.16 -44.91 10.39
C ILE A 124 -11.46 -44.08 10.33
N PRO A 125 -12.15 -43.84 11.46
CA PRO A 125 -13.39 -43.06 11.48
C PRO A 125 -13.23 -41.70 10.78
N PRO A 126 -14.13 -41.31 9.85
CA PRO A 126 -13.96 -40.09 9.04
C PRO A 126 -13.73 -38.81 9.84
N GLU A 127 -14.38 -38.67 10.99
CA GLU A 127 -14.22 -37.53 11.91
C GLU A 127 -12.80 -37.42 12.49
N VAL A 128 -12.08 -38.54 12.65
CA VAL A 128 -10.67 -38.58 13.05
C VAL A 128 -9.77 -38.42 11.82
N ALA A 129 -10.02 -39.22 10.78
CA ALA A 129 -9.21 -39.31 9.57
C ALA A 129 -9.14 -37.97 8.81
N LEU A 130 -10.30 -37.38 8.51
CA LEU A 130 -10.40 -36.15 7.74
C LEU A 130 -9.92 -34.93 8.54
N THR A 131 -10.18 -34.88 9.85
CA THR A 131 -9.65 -33.82 10.72
C THR A 131 -8.12 -33.89 10.81
N SER A 132 -7.56 -35.10 10.93
CA SER A 132 -6.11 -35.34 10.94
C SER A 132 -5.47 -34.97 9.60
N LEU A 133 -6.12 -35.30 8.48
CA LEU A 133 -5.69 -34.91 7.13
C LEU A 133 -5.76 -33.39 6.91
N ALA A 134 -6.86 -32.74 7.34
CA ALA A 134 -7.01 -31.29 7.25
C ALA A 134 -5.92 -30.56 8.06
N ALA A 135 -5.64 -30.99 9.29
CA ALA A 135 -4.57 -30.41 10.10
C ALA A 135 -3.18 -30.58 9.44
N ARG A 136 -2.90 -31.73 8.82
CA ARG A 136 -1.66 -31.93 8.03
C ARG A 136 -1.59 -30.99 6.82
N LEU A 137 -2.69 -30.78 6.10
CA LEU A 137 -2.76 -29.90 4.94
C LEU A 137 -2.62 -28.41 5.34
N GLU A 138 -3.23 -28.00 6.45
CA GLU A 138 -3.05 -26.66 7.01
C GLU A 138 -1.59 -26.39 7.41
N GLU A 139 -0.95 -27.31 8.13
CA GLU A 139 0.45 -27.15 8.53
C GLU A 139 1.37 -27.15 7.30
N ARG A 140 1.11 -28.01 6.30
CA ARG A 140 1.87 -27.98 5.05
C ARG A 140 1.70 -26.65 4.32
N ALA A 141 0.50 -26.08 4.28
CA ALA A 141 0.24 -24.77 3.70
C ALA A 141 0.86 -23.62 4.52
N ARG A 142 0.91 -23.73 5.85
CA ARG A 142 1.57 -22.79 6.78
C ARG A 142 3.08 -22.78 6.54
N SER A 143 3.70 -23.96 6.50
CA SER A 143 5.12 -24.19 6.19
C SER A 143 5.51 -23.67 4.80
N LEU A 144 4.68 -23.88 3.77
CA LEU A 144 4.94 -23.34 2.42
C LEU A 144 4.85 -21.81 2.39
N ARG A 145 3.85 -21.21 3.06
CA ARG A 145 3.70 -19.74 3.15
C ARG A 145 4.83 -19.07 3.92
N SER A 146 5.35 -19.67 5.00
CA SER A 146 6.50 -19.13 5.74
C SER A 146 7.82 -19.30 4.98
N SER A 147 7.94 -20.31 4.12
CA SER A 147 9.13 -20.52 3.26
C SER A 147 9.18 -19.58 2.05
N ALA A 148 8.01 -19.17 1.53
CA ALA A 148 7.91 -18.41 0.28
C ALA A 148 8.72 -17.09 0.25
N PRO A 149 8.77 -16.24 1.31
CA PRO A 149 9.60 -15.03 1.31
C PRO A 149 11.10 -15.33 1.16
N GLY A 150 11.59 -16.43 1.74
CA GLY A 150 12.98 -16.85 1.62
C GLY A 150 13.34 -17.27 0.19
N LEU A 151 12.45 -18.03 -0.46
CA LEU A 151 12.60 -18.43 -1.87
C LEU A 151 12.49 -17.22 -2.81
N ALA A 152 11.57 -16.29 -2.55
CA ALA A 152 11.40 -15.07 -3.32
C ALA A 152 12.65 -14.17 -3.23
N ARG A 153 13.30 -14.07 -2.06
CA ARG A 153 14.58 -13.37 -1.92
C ARG A 153 15.67 -14.01 -2.77
N ILE A 154 15.87 -15.32 -2.67
CA ILE A 154 16.89 -16.06 -3.45
C ILE A 154 16.66 -15.91 -4.97
N TYR A 155 15.41 -15.99 -5.42
CA TYR A 155 15.04 -15.75 -6.83
C TYR A 155 15.32 -14.30 -7.27
N THR A 156 15.05 -13.32 -6.41
CA THR A 156 15.33 -11.91 -6.71
C THR A 156 16.83 -11.64 -6.77
N GLU A 157 17.63 -12.27 -5.90
CA GLU A 157 19.09 -12.16 -5.88
C GLU A 157 19.73 -12.82 -7.12
N SER A 158 19.23 -13.98 -7.57
CA SER A 158 19.71 -14.61 -8.81
C SER A 158 19.32 -13.79 -10.05
N GLN A 159 18.09 -13.26 -10.11
CA GLN A 159 17.66 -12.37 -11.19
C GLN A 159 18.42 -11.04 -11.21
N ALA A 160 18.74 -10.46 -10.05
CA ALA A 160 19.57 -9.25 -9.95
C ALA A 160 21.02 -9.48 -10.42
N THR A 161 21.49 -10.73 -10.44
CA THR A 161 22.81 -11.11 -11.00
C THR A 161 22.76 -11.30 -12.52
N ALA A 162 21.58 -11.62 -13.09
CA ALA A 162 21.37 -11.78 -14.52
C ALA A 162 20.90 -10.50 -15.23
N ALA A 163 20.25 -9.60 -14.51
CA ALA A 163 19.90 -8.27 -14.99
C ALA A 163 21.17 -7.43 -15.19
N MET A 164 21.40 -6.94 -16.42
CA MET A 164 22.38 -5.88 -16.62
C MET A 164 22.02 -4.69 -15.72
N PRO A 165 22.97 -4.13 -14.94
CA PRO A 165 22.69 -2.97 -14.12
C PRO A 165 22.20 -1.82 -15.01
N LEU A 166 21.06 -1.23 -14.66
CA LEU A 166 20.44 -0.14 -15.41
C LEU A 166 21.44 1.01 -15.54
N SER A 167 22.06 1.11 -16.72
CA SER A 167 23.23 1.94 -16.91
C SER A 167 22.85 3.41 -16.75
N GLY A 168 23.45 4.07 -15.74
CA GLY A 168 23.11 5.44 -15.36
C GLY A 168 22.05 5.58 -14.27
N VAL A 169 21.60 4.49 -13.63
CA VAL A 169 20.70 4.52 -12.47
C VAL A 169 21.45 4.12 -11.20
N THR A 170 21.50 5.03 -10.22
CA THR A 170 22.16 4.80 -8.92
C THR A 170 21.15 4.94 -7.79
N ALA A 171 21.03 3.91 -6.96
CA ALA A 171 20.19 3.94 -5.76
C ALA A 171 20.86 4.74 -4.63
N LEU A 172 20.08 5.57 -3.94
CA LEU A 172 20.52 6.42 -2.82
C LEU A 172 19.76 5.97 -1.56
N THR A 173 20.49 5.59 -0.51
CA THR A 173 19.93 4.93 0.69
C THR A 173 19.94 5.78 1.95
N SER A 174 20.18 7.09 1.80
CA SER A 174 20.17 8.06 2.91
C SER A 174 19.99 9.49 2.40
N VAL A 175 19.52 10.38 3.28
CA VAL A 175 19.40 11.82 2.98
C VAL A 175 20.75 12.44 2.57
N VAL A 176 21.87 11.97 3.13
CA VAL A 176 23.22 12.44 2.79
C VAL A 176 23.62 12.04 1.37
N ALA A 177 23.21 10.84 0.91
CA ALA A 177 23.40 10.41 -0.47
C ALA A 177 22.53 11.22 -1.45
N VAL A 178 21.30 11.57 -1.06
CA VAL A 178 20.42 12.47 -1.81
C VAL A 178 21.00 13.89 -1.90
N ASP A 179 21.45 14.47 -0.78
CA ASP A 179 22.13 15.78 -0.75
C ASP A 179 23.34 15.80 -1.70
N SER A 180 24.22 14.81 -1.58
CA SER A 180 25.41 14.66 -2.44
C SER A 180 25.05 14.58 -3.92
N ALA A 181 24.04 13.78 -4.29
CA ALA A 181 23.58 13.66 -5.66
C ALA A 181 22.95 14.96 -6.19
N VAL A 182 22.20 15.68 -5.37
CA VAL A 182 21.63 16.99 -5.73
C VAL A 182 22.73 18.05 -5.88
N GLN A 183 23.74 18.08 -5.01
CA GLN A 183 24.89 18.98 -5.19
C GLN A 183 25.68 18.65 -6.47
N GLN A 184 25.90 17.37 -6.79
CA GLN A 184 26.53 16.94 -8.04
C GLN A 184 25.72 17.34 -9.28
N MET A 185 24.40 17.16 -9.25
CA MET A 185 23.50 17.56 -10.34
C MET A 185 23.46 19.09 -10.52
N ILE A 186 23.46 19.89 -9.43
CA ILE A 186 23.58 21.36 -9.53
C ILE A 186 24.94 21.75 -10.12
N ALA A 187 26.05 21.17 -9.63
CA ALA A 187 27.40 21.47 -10.14
C ALA A 187 27.60 21.05 -11.60
N GLY A 188 26.89 20.03 -12.07
CA GLY A 188 26.87 19.58 -13.45
C GLY A 188 25.96 20.38 -14.40
N ALA A 189 25.20 21.35 -13.90
CA ALA A 189 24.30 22.19 -14.71
C ALA A 189 25.07 23.29 -15.48
N THR A 190 24.56 23.70 -16.65
CA THR A 190 25.22 24.71 -17.51
C THR A 190 24.55 26.08 -17.49
N ALA A 191 23.22 26.12 -17.39
CA ALA A 191 22.38 27.30 -17.49
C ALA A 191 21.09 27.21 -16.63
N SER A 192 20.50 26.02 -16.42
CA SER A 192 19.30 25.89 -15.56
C SER A 192 19.21 24.62 -14.72
N VAL A 193 18.51 24.74 -13.59
CA VAL A 193 18.09 23.64 -12.71
C VAL A 193 16.60 23.80 -12.39
N HIS A 194 15.86 22.72 -12.52
CA HIS A 194 14.42 22.65 -12.27
C HIS A 194 14.16 21.70 -11.10
N MET A 195 13.33 22.13 -10.15
CA MET A 195 13.08 21.40 -8.90
C MET A 195 11.58 21.33 -8.59
N MET A 196 11.16 20.24 -7.96
CA MET A 196 9.88 20.16 -7.28
C MET A 196 10.03 19.53 -5.89
N HIS A 197 9.26 20.04 -4.93
CA HIS A 197 9.40 19.77 -3.50
C HIS A 197 8.04 19.40 -2.88
N SER A 198 7.87 18.12 -2.54
CA SER A 198 6.87 17.68 -1.56
C SER A 198 7.48 17.66 -0.15
N ASN A 199 6.72 17.26 0.87
CA ASN A 199 7.23 17.10 2.24
C ASN A 199 8.10 15.83 2.36
N SER A 200 9.27 15.83 1.71
CA SER A 200 10.17 14.68 1.60
C SER A 200 11.37 14.78 2.57
N PRO A 201 12.06 13.67 2.87
CA PRO A 201 13.14 13.63 3.87
C PRO A 201 14.29 14.63 3.64
N TYR A 202 14.72 14.82 2.38
CA TYR A 202 15.75 15.80 2.04
C TYR A 202 15.27 17.25 2.21
N LEU A 203 13.99 17.55 1.90
CA LEU A 203 13.44 18.87 2.20
C LEU A 203 13.39 19.13 3.72
N ARG A 204 12.93 18.15 4.53
CA ARG A 204 12.89 18.30 6.00
C ARG A 204 14.28 18.61 6.57
N MET A 205 15.34 18.00 6.02
CA MET A 205 16.72 18.33 6.37
C MET A 205 17.14 19.73 5.88
N LEU A 206 16.80 20.11 4.64
CA LEU A 206 17.05 21.46 4.12
C LEU A 206 16.42 22.55 5.00
N LEU A 207 15.17 22.36 5.45
CA LEU A 207 14.45 23.25 6.38
C LEU A 207 15.07 23.30 7.80
N THR A 208 16.07 22.47 8.10
CA THR A 208 16.91 22.54 9.32
C THR A 208 18.34 23.02 9.07
N THR A 209 18.72 23.29 7.82
CA THR A 209 20.10 23.70 7.48
C THR A 209 20.32 25.19 7.76
N THR A 210 21.58 25.64 7.83
CA THR A 210 21.91 27.01 8.22
C THR A 210 21.46 28.06 7.18
N PRO A 211 21.08 29.30 7.59
CA PRO A 211 20.47 30.28 6.70
C PRO A 211 21.28 30.64 5.45
N GLU A 212 22.61 30.58 5.53
CA GLU A 212 23.56 30.94 4.48
C GLU A 212 23.46 30.00 3.28
N ARG A 213 23.12 28.72 3.52
CA ARG A 213 22.87 27.75 2.43
C ARG A 213 21.74 28.21 1.52
N HIS A 214 20.73 28.85 2.09
CA HIS A 214 19.57 29.35 1.35
C HIS A 214 19.84 30.69 0.67
N GLY A 215 20.61 31.59 1.28
CA GLY A 215 20.94 32.89 0.65
C GLY A 215 21.89 32.82 -0.54
N ARG A 216 22.58 31.69 -0.76
CA ARG A 216 23.61 31.57 -1.82
C ARG A 216 22.98 31.32 -3.21
N GLN A 217 23.28 32.21 -4.15
CA GLN A 217 22.99 32.01 -5.58
C GLN A 217 23.71 30.75 -6.12
N LEU A 218 23.02 29.96 -6.95
CA LEU A 218 23.60 28.75 -7.54
C LEU A 218 24.36 29.12 -8.82
N LEU A 219 25.56 28.55 -8.99
CA LEU A 219 26.42 28.79 -10.14
C LEU A 219 26.63 27.49 -10.93
N SER A 220 26.76 27.62 -12.25
CA SER A 220 27.07 26.52 -13.16
C SER A 220 28.52 26.06 -13.03
N SER A 221 28.86 24.97 -13.72
CA SER A 221 30.24 24.50 -13.90
C SER A 221 31.20 25.54 -14.48
N LEU A 222 30.69 26.62 -15.09
CA LEU A 222 31.45 27.76 -15.63
C LEU A 222 31.37 29.01 -14.73
N GLY A 223 30.91 28.88 -13.48
CA GLY A 223 30.82 29.99 -12.51
C GLY A 223 29.74 31.04 -12.82
N ARG A 224 28.84 30.77 -13.77
CA ARG A 224 27.75 31.70 -14.15
C ARG A 224 26.49 31.41 -13.33
N PRO A 225 25.69 32.44 -12.96
CA PRO A 225 24.39 32.22 -12.31
C PRO A 225 23.50 31.25 -13.09
N LEU A 226 22.94 30.27 -12.40
CA LEU A 226 21.94 29.33 -12.94
C LEU A 226 20.55 29.95 -12.84
N ARG A 227 19.70 29.71 -13.85
CA ARG A 227 18.26 29.89 -13.72
C ARG A 227 17.71 28.75 -12.87
N VAL A 228 17.11 29.08 -11.73
CA VAL A 228 16.52 28.10 -10.81
C VAL A 228 15.00 28.25 -10.83
N GLU A 229 14.29 27.19 -11.21
CA GLU A 229 12.82 27.11 -11.15
C GLU A 229 12.42 26.07 -10.09
N VAL A 230 11.67 26.47 -9.05
CA VAL A 230 11.28 25.59 -7.93
C VAL A 230 9.77 25.54 -7.73
N THR A 231 9.17 24.36 -7.77
CA THR A 231 7.74 24.15 -7.44
C THR A 231 7.59 23.48 -6.07
N PHE A 232 6.85 24.09 -5.14
CA PHE A 232 6.56 23.54 -3.82
C PHE A 232 5.11 23.04 -3.72
N ASP A 233 4.85 22.07 -2.84
CA ASP A 233 3.48 21.71 -2.46
C ASP A 233 2.92 22.73 -1.45
N THR A 234 1.66 23.16 -1.61
CA THR A 234 0.96 23.98 -0.59
C THR A 234 0.89 23.36 0.80
N ALA A 235 1.00 22.03 0.94
CA ALA A 235 1.12 21.38 2.25
C ALA A 235 2.38 21.80 3.03
N LEU A 236 3.35 22.45 2.38
CA LEU A 236 4.54 23.02 3.02
C LEU A 236 4.31 24.44 3.58
N LEU A 237 3.23 25.13 3.19
CA LEU A 237 2.91 26.48 3.67
C LEU A 237 2.55 26.55 5.17
N THR A 238 2.44 25.40 5.83
CA THR A 238 2.24 25.29 7.29
C THR A 238 3.55 25.07 8.07
N ASP A 239 4.72 25.12 7.41
CA ASP A 239 6.03 25.15 8.09
C ASP A 239 6.52 26.59 8.21
N ASP A 240 6.57 27.10 9.46
CA ASP A 240 6.96 28.48 9.79
C ASP A 240 8.33 28.89 9.22
N ARG A 241 9.23 27.92 8.98
CA ARG A 241 10.59 28.20 8.48
C ARG A 241 10.61 28.49 7.00
N LEU A 242 9.66 27.91 6.24
CA LEU A 242 9.63 27.94 4.78
C LEU A 242 9.62 29.37 4.26
N GLY A 243 8.75 30.26 4.77
CA GLY A 243 8.64 31.64 4.29
C GLY A 243 9.99 32.37 4.24
N SER A 244 10.73 32.34 5.36
CA SER A 244 12.07 32.95 5.44
C SER A 244 13.09 32.35 4.46
N ILE A 245 12.90 31.10 4.04
CA ILE A 245 13.73 30.41 3.05
C ILE A 245 13.31 30.83 1.64
N LEU A 246 12.01 30.90 1.33
CA LEU A 246 11.50 31.36 0.03
C LEU A 246 12.01 32.77 -0.30
N ASP A 247 11.97 33.67 0.68
CA ASP A 247 12.43 35.06 0.51
C ASP A 247 13.94 35.13 0.27
N ARG A 248 14.74 34.32 0.98
CA ARG A 248 16.19 34.18 0.72
C ARG A 248 16.49 33.58 -0.65
N ARG A 249 15.69 32.62 -1.14
CA ARG A 249 15.80 32.07 -2.50
C ARG A 249 15.40 33.10 -3.55
N ALA A 250 14.36 33.89 -3.32
CA ALA A 250 13.90 34.94 -4.24
C ALA A 250 14.97 36.04 -4.37
N ALA A 251 15.57 36.47 -3.26
CA ALA A 251 16.69 37.41 -3.26
C ALA A 251 17.95 36.87 -3.97
N ALA A 252 18.14 35.55 -4.02
CA ALA A 252 19.20 34.89 -4.78
C ALA A 252 18.89 34.74 -6.29
N GLY A 253 17.65 35.02 -6.72
CA GLY A 253 17.20 34.96 -8.12
C GLY A 253 16.37 33.73 -8.49
N ASP A 254 15.96 32.89 -7.54
CA ASP A 254 15.12 31.71 -7.83
C ASP A 254 13.67 32.10 -8.17
N GLU A 255 13.18 31.64 -9.32
CA GLU A 255 11.76 31.67 -9.64
C GLU A 255 11.05 30.55 -8.87
N GLN A 256 10.02 30.90 -8.09
CA GLN A 256 9.36 29.98 -7.19
C GLN A 256 7.86 29.91 -7.48
N ARG A 257 7.29 28.71 -7.36
CA ARG A 257 5.87 28.42 -7.56
C ARG A 257 5.35 27.47 -6.49
N PHE A 258 4.05 27.51 -6.25
CA PHE A 258 3.33 26.50 -5.49
C PHE A 258 2.36 25.74 -6.38
N THR A 259 2.11 24.46 -6.09
CA THR A 259 1.01 23.66 -6.64
C THR A 259 0.43 22.72 -5.58
N ARG A 260 -0.56 21.88 -5.91
CA ARG A 260 -1.14 20.88 -4.99
C ARG A 260 -0.70 19.46 -5.33
N SER A 261 -0.51 18.65 -4.29
CA SER A 261 -0.37 17.20 -4.39
C SER A 261 0.79 16.75 -5.27
N LEU A 262 1.97 17.34 -5.03
CA LEU A 262 3.22 16.86 -5.62
C LEU A 262 3.52 15.45 -5.08
N PRO A 263 3.60 14.42 -5.96
CA PRO A 263 3.69 13.03 -5.52
C PRO A 263 5.04 12.67 -4.90
N PHE A 264 6.10 13.41 -5.22
CA PHE A 264 7.46 13.24 -4.70
C PHE A 264 8.29 14.51 -4.92
N SER A 265 9.43 14.61 -4.25
CA SER A 265 10.44 15.62 -4.55
C SER A 265 11.41 15.15 -5.63
N ALA A 266 11.74 16.01 -6.59
CA ALA A 266 12.70 15.70 -7.63
C ALA A 266 13.41 16.95 -8.18
N TYR A 267 14.59 16.72 -8.75
CA TYR A 267 15.54 17.74 -9.16
C TYR A 267 16.14 17.32 -10.50
N ALA A 268 16.30 18.25 -11.46
CA ALA A 268 16.91 17.95 -12.75
C ALA A 268 17.65 19.17 -13.32
N ASN A 269 18.75 18.94 -14.03
CA ASN A 269 19.47 19.99 -14.76
C ASN A 269 19.24 19.91 -16.27
N ASP A 270 19.64 20.97 -16.96
CA ASP A 270 19.73 21.06 -18.41
C ASP A 270 20.68 20.02 -19.03
N ASN A 271 21.76 19.65 -18.34
CA ASN A 271 22.73 18.63 -18.72
C ASN A 271 22.20 17.18 -18.56
N GLY A 272 20.89 16.99 -18.41
CA GLY A 272 20.22 15.69 -18.48
C GLY A 272 20.42 14.76 -17.28
N MET A 273 20.92 15.25 -16.14
CA MET A 273 20.88 14.52 -14.86
C MET A 273 19.57 14.79 -14.13
N ALA A 274 19.07 13.79 -13.39
CA ALA A 274 17.95 13.96 -12.47
C ALA A 274 18.19 13.21 -11.14
N VAL A 275 17.58 13.68 -10.06
CA VAL A 275 17.58 13.05 -8.73
C VAL A 275 16.17 13.04 -8.17
N LEU A 276 15.74 11.93 -7.58
CA LEU A 276 14.48 11.82 -6.82
C LEU A 276 14.78 11.66 -5.33
N ASP A 277 13.97 12.29 -4.47
CA ASP A 277 13.92 12.04 -3.03
C ASP A 277 12.52 11.51 -2.66
N LEU A 278 12.49 10.29 -2.14
CA LEU A 278 11.32 9.52 -1.79
C LEU A 278 11.41 9.11 -0.31
N GLU A 279 10.27 8.69 0.24
CA GLU A 279 10.17 8.17 1.60
C GLU A 279 9.58 6.76 1.55
N ASP A 280 10.20 5.82 2.27
CA ASP A 280 9.68 4.44 2.38
C ASP A 280 8.55 4.33 3.41
N ASN A 281 7.93 3.15 3.49
CA ASN A 281 6.85 2.87 4.44
C ASN A 281 7.30 2.84 5.92
N THR A 282 8.58 3.11 6.21
CA THR A 282 9.16 3.25 7.56
C THR A 282 9.64 4.68 7.85
N GLY A 283 9.46 5.63 6.91
CA GLY A 283 9.90 7.01 7.05
C GLY A 283 11.37 7.27 6.67
N ARG A 284 12.03 6.34 5.96
CA ARG A 284 13.43 6.48 5.55
C ARG A 284 13.54 7.09 4.16
N SER A 285 14.57 7.91 3.95
CA SER A 285 14.92 8.45 2.64
C SER A 285 15.42 7.34 1.72
N ILE A 286 14.76 7.21 0.57
CA ILE A 286 15.21 6.43 -0.57
C ILE A 286 15.23 7.38 -1.77
N GLY A 287 16.30 7.34 -2.56
CA GLY A 287 16.42 8.18 -3.74
C GLY A 287 16.98 7.43 -4.94
N LEU A 288 16.91 8.07 -6.10
CA LEU A 288 17.49 7.60 -7.35
C LEU A 288 18.22 8.77 -8.00
N ALA A 289 19.49 8.60 -8.34
CA ALA A 289 20.19 9.47 -9.28
C ALA A 289 20.18 8.84 -10.67
N LEU A 290 19.87 9.65 -11.68
CA LEU A 290 19.71 9.26 -13.08
C LEU A 290 20.65 10.13 -13.94
N THR A 291 21.53 9.50 -14.71
CA THR A 291 22.39 10.17 -15.71
C THR A 291 21.59 10.47 -17.00
N PRO A 292 22.17 11.22 -17.96
CA PRO A 292 21.60 11.32 -19.31
C PRO A 292 21.30 9.95 -19.91
N GLY A 293 20.16 9.84 -20.60
CA GLY A 293 19.65 8.59 -21.16
C GLY A 293 18.90 7.68 -20.17
N ALA A 294 19.26 7.69 -18.88
CA ALA A 294 18.71 6.81 -17.84
C ALA A 294 17.31 7.21 -17.34
N GLY A 295 16.42 7.65 -18.23
CA GLY A 295 15.05 8.07 -17.91
C GLY A 295 14.91 9.47 -17.29
N SER A 296 16.02 10.18 -17.01
CA SER A 296 16.05 11.54 -16.43
C SER A 296 15.14 12.55 -17.16
N ALA A 297 15.06 12.46 -18.49
CA ALA A 297 14.19 13.30 -19.31
C ALA A 297 12.69 13.13 -19.00
N ALA A 298 12.25 11.99 -18.45
CA ALA A 298 10.87 11.81 -17.99
C ALA A 298 10.62 12.55 -16.66
N ILE A 299 11.61 12.56 -15.76
CA ILE A 299 11.55 13.31 -14.50
C ILE A 299 11.52 14.82 -14.76
N LEU A 300 12.36 15.31 -15.68
CA LEU A 300 12.34 16.72 -16.10
C LEU A 300 10.97 17.11 -16.69
N ARG A 301 10.30 16.24 -17.46
CA ARG A 301 8.92 16.49 -17.92
C ARG A 301 7.92 16.57 -16.77
N ALA A 302 8.03 15.71 -15.75
CA ALA A 302 7.15 15.78 -14.57
C ALA A 302 7.34 17.08 -13.78
N ILE A 303 8.60 17.50 -13.55
CA ILE A 303 8.92 18.78 -12.89
C ILE A 303 8.39 19.96 -13.71
N ARG A 304 8.58 19.98 -15.03
CA ARG A 304 8.09 21.05 -15.91
C ARG A 304 6.57 21.08 -16.05
N TRP A 305 5.89 19.95 -15.87
CA TRP A 305 4.42 19.90 -15.78
C TRP A 305 3.92 20.49 -14.45
N ALA A 306 4.54 20.11 -13.32
CA ALA A 306 4.24 20.71 -12.02
C ALA A 306 4.44 22.24 -12.03
N TRP A 307 5.51 22.72 -12.67
CA TRP A 307 5.78 24.14 -12.89
C TRP A 307 4.66 24.88 -13.64
N GLN A 308 4.11 24.25 -14.70
CA GLN A 308 3.00 24.81 -15.49
C GLN A 308 1.70 24.93 -14.69
N LEU A 309 1.44 24.00 -13.77
CA LEU A 309 0.30 24.06 -12.85
C LEU A 309 0.49 25.05 -11.70
N GLY A 310 1.69 25.60 -11.53
CA GLY A 310 2.06 26.36 -10.34
C GLY A 310 1.69 27.85 -10.38
N VAL A 311 1.24 28.39 -9.26
CA VAL A 311 1.08 29.84 -9.03
C VAL A 311 2.39 30.40 -8.50
N THR A 312 2.86 31.50 -9.10
CA THR A 312 4.13 32.17 -8.75
C THR A 312 4.12 32.73 -7.33
N TRP A 313 5.17 32.44 -6.57
CA TRP A 313 5.55 33.15 -5.36
C TRP A 313 6.29 34.43 -5.76
N HIS A 314 5.59 35.57 -5.68
CA HIS A 314 6.22 36.88 -5.82
C HIS A 314 6.64 37.38 -4.44
N ALA A 315 7.94 37.35 -4.16
CA ALA A 315 8.50 38.09 -3.04
C ALA A 315 8.24 39.60 -3.23
N GLY A 316 7.80 40.27 -2.17
CA GLY A 316 7.37 41.66 -2.21
C GLY A 316 6.52 41.99 -0.99
N ASP A 317 6.54 43.26 -0.58
CA ASP A 317 6.09 43.73 0.74
C ASP A 317 4.69 43.24 1.16
N PRO A 318 4.44 43.11 2.48
CA PRO A 318 3.08 42.94 2.99
C PRO A 318 2.21 44.12 2.51
N PRO A 319 0.91 43.90 2.22
CA PRO A 319 0.05 44.96 1.71
C PRO A 319 -0.04 46.10 2.72
N THR A 320 0.49 47.27 2.36
CA THR A 320 0.49 48.53 3.13
C THR A 320 -0.89 49.21 3.20
N GLY A 321 -1.96 48.44 3.05
CA GLY A 321 -3.33 48.87 3.23
C GLY A 321 -3.75 48.72 4.69
N GLU A 322 -3.83 49.84 5.42
CA GLU A 322 -4.19 49.89 6.84
C GLU A 322 -5.72 49.68 7.08
N ASN A 323 -6.36 48.80 6.31
CA ASN A 323 -7.78 48.51 6.38
C ASN A 323 -8.09 47.01 6.25
N ASP A 324 -9.08 46.57 7.02
CA ASP A 324 -9.75 45.27 6.94
C ASP A 324 -8.90 44.02 7.30
N SER A 325 -8.42 43.97 8.56
CA SER A 325 -7.71 42.79 9.08
C SER A 325 -8.57 41.52 9.12
N PHE A 326 -8.01 40.39 8.67
CA PHE A 326 -8.68 39.08 8.74
C PHE A 326 -8.91 38.65 10.20
N ASP A 327 -10.17 38.36 10.53
CA ASP A 327 -10.58 37.92 11.88
C ASP A 327 -10.00 36.53 12.21
N LYS A 328 -10.04 36.16 13.50
CA LYS A 328 -9.45 34.88 13.97
C LYS A 328 -10.01 33.65 13.22
N ARG A 329 -11.30 33.66 12.87
CA ARG A 329 -11.94 32.57 12.11
C ARG A 329 -11.57 32.61 10.63
N ASP A 330 -11.40 33.78 10.03
CA ASP A 330 -10.97 33.88 8.64
C ASP A 330 -9.53 33.34 8.48
N ARG A 331 -8.64 33.61 9.44
CA ARG A 331 -7.29 33.00 9.49
C ARG A 331 -7.36 31.48 9.72
N GLU A 332 -8.25 31.02 10.58
CA GLU A 332 -8.47 29.58 10.81
C GLU A 332 -9.00 28.86 9.56
N ILE A 333 -9.92 29.48 8.81
CA ILE A 333 -10.38 29.02 7.49
C ILE A 333 -9.22 29.01 6.48
N LEU A 334 -8.39 30.06 6.44
CA LEU A 334 -7.24 30.16 5.54
C LEU A 334 -6.20 29.05 5.80
N ARG A 335 -5.85 28.78 7.05
CA ARG A 335 -4.96 27.66 7.46
C ARG A 335 -5.45 26.33 6.91
N LEU A 336 -6.74 26.02 7.11
CA LEU A 336 -7.32 24.76 6.65
C LEU A 336 -7.39 24.66 5.12
N ILE A 337 -7.59 25.77 4.41
CA ILE A 337 -7.64 25.83 2.94
C ILE A 337 -6.25 25.77 2.29
N ALA A 338 -5.24 26.37 2.93
CA ALA A 338 -3.84 26.20 2.55
C ALA A 338 -3.41 24.73 2.67
N ALA A 339 -3.79 24.07 3.78
CA ALA A 339 -3.67 22.63 3.99
C ALA A 339 -4.60 21.75 3.11
N GLY A 340 -5.32 22.35 2.14
CA GLY A 340 -6.10 21.62 1.13
C GLY A 340 -7.48 21.10 1.57
N SER A 341 -7.98 21.50 2.74
CA SER A 341 -9.27 21.01 3.29
C SER A 341 -10.47 21.33 2.39
N SER A 342 -11.46 20.45 2.43
CA SER A 342 -12.78 20.69 1.82
C SER A 342 -13.65 21.58 2.70
N ASP A 343 -14.63 22.27 2.10
CA ASP A 343 -15.53 23.17 2.84
C ASP A 343 -16.36 22.43 3.90
N SER A 344 -16.65 21.14 3.71
CA SER A 344 -17.34 20.28 4.69
C SER A 344 -16.41 19.83 5.83
N THR A 345 -15.12 19.62 5.55
CA THR A 345 -14.09 19.39 6.59
C THR A 345 -13.94 20.63 7.48
N VAL A 346 -13.79 21.80 6.86
CA VAL A 346 -13.69 23.09 7.56
C VAL A 346 -14.95 23.36 8.40
N ALA A 347 -16.13 23.10 7.84
CA ALA A 347 -17.41 23.28 8.55
C ALA A 347 -17.49 22.41 9.81
N ARG A 348 -17.10 21.12 9.70
CA ARG A 348 -17.04 20.20 10.84
C ARG A 348 -16.05 20.66 11.91
N GLN A 349 -14.86 21.11 11.50
CA GLN A 349 -13.80 21.51 12.43
C GLN A 349 -14.11 22.83 13.17
N LEU A 350 -14.80 23.76 12.51
CA LEU A 350 -15.19 25.05 13.09
C LEU A 350 -16.58 25.07 13.76
N GLY A 351 -17.31 23.94 13.74
CA GLY A 351 -18.64 23.82 14.33
C GLY A 351 -19.72 24.67 13.64
N VAL A 352 -19.64 24.87 12.32
CA VAL A 352 -20.56 25.71 11.53
C VAL A 352 -21.15 24.96 10.34
N SER A 353 -22.12 25.56 9.64
CA SER A 353 -22.65 24.99 8.40
C SER A 353 -21.66 25.14 7.23
N GLN A 354 -21.68 24.21 6.27
CA GLN A 354 -20.88 24.33 5.04
C GLN A 354 -21.18 25.63 4.27
N ARG A 355 -22.45 26.05 4.21
CA ARG A 355 -22.88 27.32 3.60
C ARG A 355 -22.28 28.54 4.31
N THR A 356 -21.99 28.45 5.60
CA THR A 356 -21.28 29.50 6.37
C THR A 356 -19.82 29.59 5.93
N VAL A 357 -19.16 28.44 5.74
CA VAL A 357 -17.78 28.37 5.22
C VAL A 357 -17.73 28.93 3.80
N GLU A 358 -18.52 28.39 2.86
CA GLU A 358 -18.57 28.83 1.46
C GLU A 358 -18.73 30.35 1.32
N ARG A 359 -19.57 30.97 2.17
CA ARG A 359 -19.75 32.43 2.20
C ARG A 359 -18.50 33.17 2.70
N ARG A 360 -17.85 32.71 3.77
CA ARG A 360 -16.60 33.32 4.26
C ARG A 360 -15.45 33.11 3.28
N VAL A 361 -15.33 31.93 2.67
CA VAL A 361 -14.32 31.62 1.65
C VAL A 361 -14.42 32.56 0.46
N ARG A 362 -15.64 32.92 0.01
CA ARG A 362 -15.80 33.95 -1.03
C ARG A 362 -15.27 35.32 -0.58
N ILE A 363 -15.67 35.80 0.60
CA ILE A 363 -15.18 37.08 1.15
C ILE A 363 -13.64 37.09 1.29
N ILE A 364 -13.05 35.96 1.68
CA ILE A 364 -11.60 35.78 1.77
C ILE A 364 -10.93 35.79 0.39
N LEU A 365 -11.52 35.16 -0.62
CA LEU A 365 -11.05 35.19 -2.01
C LEU A 365 -11.06 36.62 -2.57
N ASP A 366 -12.19 37.31 -2.40
CA ASP A 366 -12.40 38.68 -2.86
C ASP A 366 -11.38 39.64 -2.18
N ARG A 367 -11.20 39.55 -0.85
CA ARG A 367 -10.22 40.34 -0.08
C ARG A 367 -8.75 40.06 -0.47
N LEU A 368 -8.40 38.82 -0.82
CA LEU A 368 -7.05 38.45 -1.26
C LEU A 368 -6.82 38.69 -2.76
N ASN A 369 -7.82 39.16 -3.52
CA ASN A 369 -7.82 39.21 -4.98
C ASN A 369 -7.40 37.86 -5.61
N ALA A 370 -7.92 36.78 -5.05
CA ALA A 370 -7.55 35.41 -5.39
C ALA A 370 -8.65 34.74 -6.24
N VAL A 371 -8.30 34.31 -7.45
CA VAL A 371 -9.22 33.71 -8.43
C VAL A 371 -9.77 32.36 -7.96
N ASN A 372 -9.05 31.67 -7.08
CA ASN A 372 -9.46 30.37 -6.54
C ASN A 372 -8.89 30.08 -5.14
N ARG A 373 -9.51 29.11 -4.45
CA ARG A 373 -9.15 28.66 -3.08
C ARG A 373 -7.70 28.23 -2.91
N PHE A 374 -7.01 27.90 -4.00
CA PHE A 374 -5.62 27.49 -3.97
C PHE A 374 -4.69 28.73 -3.94
N GLN A 375 -4.92 29.69 -4.85
CA GLN A 375 -4.24 30.99 -4.86
C GLN A 375 -4.43 31.74 -3.53
N ALA A 376 -5.62 31.65 -2.91
CA ALA A 376 -5.87 32.24 -1.59
C ALA A 376 -4.93 31.70 -0.50
N GLY A 377 -4.65 30.38 -0.48
CA GLY A 377 -3.71 29.78 0.47
C GLY A 377 -2.28 30.28 0.28
N VAL A 378 -1.82 30.38 -0.97
CA VAL A 378 -0.48 30.90 -1.32
C VAL A 378 -0.33 32.38 -0.91
N LEU A 379 -1.32 33.22 -1.21
CA LEU A 379 -1.30 34.63 -0.85
C LEU A 379 -1.45 34.87 0.66
N ALA A 380 -2.21 34.03 1.36
CA ALA A 380 -2.32 34.09 2.81
C ALA A 380 -0.99 33.75 3.51
N ALA A 381 -0.23 32.77 2.99
CA ALA A 381 1.10 32.45 3.50
C ALA A 381 2.07 33.63 3.36
N ARG A 382 2.16 34.23 2.16
CA ARG A 382 2.98 35.43 1.91
C ARG A 382 2.64 36.57 2.87
N ASN A 383 1.36 36.81 3.12
CA ASN A 383 0.89 37.93 3.93
C ASN A 383 0.94 37.68 5.45
N GLY A 384 1.53 36.56 5.92
CA GLY A 384 1.61 36.24 7.35
C GLY A 384 0.25 35.96 8.00
N LEU A 385 -0.70 35.42 7.23
CA LEU A 385 -2.09 35.17 7.67
C LEU A 385 -2.36 33.71 8.06
N LEU A 386 -1.39 32.82 7.86
CA LEU A 386 -1.45 31.40 8.24
C LEU A 386 -0.98 31.16 9.67
#